data_AF-A0A8S3JSN9-F1
#
_entry.id   AF-A0A8S3JSN9-F1
#
_cell.length_a   1.000
_cell.length_b   1.000
_cell.length_c   1.000
_cell.angle_alpha   90.00
_cell.angle_beta   90.00
_cell.angle_gamma   90.00
#
_symmetry.space_group_name_H-M   'P 1'
#
loop_
_entity.id
_entity.type
_entity.pdbx_description
1 polymer ?
#
loop_
_entity_poly.entity_id
_entity_poly.type
_entity_poly.pdbx_seq_one_letter_code
_entity_poly.pdbx_strand_id
1 'polypeptide(L)'
;HKKLSVKDKPLEVPRCGEHNDEDQTLKYWCELCSKEMCGNCQQFKHKDHKFVLVTEYVKSLGEKTENGLQGVQSCVNYRSDRVDKMLTEIEEESKDNQSKVTTAITSIRQVIDEQERILLESVRKTEKDERKIVEDYKRSLQGEQQNLIEQILKFVVIT
;
A
#
# COMPACT_ATOMS: atom_id res chain seq x y z
N HIS A 1 -50.89 5.68 40.27
CA HIS A 1 -51.05 5.92 38.82
C HIS A 1 -49.81 5.41 38.09
N LYS A 2 -49.94 4.32 37.33
CA LYS A 2 -48.84 3.70 36.57
C LYS A 2 -48.58 4.57 35.32
N LYS A 3 -47.45 5.28 35.27
CA LYS A 3 -47.04 6.04 34.08
C LYS A 3 -46.71 5.03 32.97
N LEU A 4 -47.46 5.06 31.88
CA LEU A 4 -47.17 4.28 30.67
C LEU A 4 -45.87 4.79 30.05
N SER A 5 -45.05 3.87 29.52
CA SER A 5 -43.84 4.17 28.76
C SER A 5 -44.18 4.96 27.50
N VAL A 6 -43.36 5.95 27.12
CA VAL A 6 -43.53 6.79 25.91
C VAL A 6 -43.61 5.95 24.62
N LYS A 7 -43.15 4.70 24.66
CA LYS A 7 -43.21 3.75 23.54
C LYS A 7 -44.61 3.15 23.28
N ASP A 8 -45.57 3.31 24.21
CA ASP A 8 -46.88 2.65 24.15
C ASP A 8 -48.06 3.62 23.98
N LYS A 9 -47.81 4.93 23.80
CA LYS A 9 -48.88 5.90 23.51
C LYS A 9 -49.10 5.96 21.99
N PRO A 10 -50.32 5.73 21.46
CA PRO A 10 -50.60 5.95 20.05
C PRO A 10 -50.18 7.37 19.67
N LEU A 11 -49.39 7.51 18.62
CA LEU A 11 -49.05 8.82 18.07
C LEU A 11 -50.37 9.48 17.62
N GLU A 12 -50.75 10.55 18.30
CA GLU A 12 -51.93 11.33 17.93
C GLU A 12 -51.67 11.97 16.57
N VAL A 13 -52.48 11.62 15.56
CA VAL A 13 -52.34 12.17 14.21
C VAL A 13 -52.69 13.66 14.26
N PRO A 14 -51.80 14.56 13.77
CA PRO A 14 -52.06 15.99 13.77
C PRO A 14 -53.38 16.34 13.05
N ARG A 15 -54.08 17.34 13.58
CA ARG A 15 -55.34 17.85 13.00
C ARG A 15 -55.07 18.95 11.98
N CYS A 16 -56.00 19.12 11.03
CA CYS A 16 -55.95 20.21 10.08
C CYS A 16 -56.17 21.56 10.77
N GLY A 17 -55.31 22.56 10.48
CA GLY A 17 -55.49 23.91 11.01
C GLY A 17 -56.58 24.73 10.31
N GLU A 18 -57.09 24.28 9.15
CA GLU A 18 -58.11 24.97 8.37
C GLU A 18 -59.51 24.37 8.52
N HIS A 19 -59.62 23.13 8.99
CA HIS A 19 -60.88 22.39 9.13
C HIS A 19 -60.96 21.79 10.53
N ASN A 20 -61.90 22.26 11.35
CA ASN A 20 -61.95 22.00 12.79
C ASN A 20 -62.79 20.78 13.22
N ASP A 21 -63.27 19.97 12.28
CA ASP A 21 -64.05 18.76 12.61
C ASP A 21 -63.14 17.66 13.20
N GLU A 22 -63.66 16.88 14.15
CA GLU A 22 -62.90 15.86 14.88
C GLU A 22 -62.27 14.79 13.96
N ASP A 23 -62.87 14.56 12.78
CA ASP A 23 -62.43 13.58 11.79
C ASP A 23 -61.34 14.11 10.82
N GLN A 24 -61.01 15.42 10.85
CA GLN A 24 -60.10 16.07 9.89
C GLN A 24 -58.62 15.98 10.32
N THR A 25 -58.13 14.74 10.35
CA THR A 25 -56.73 14.40 10.61
C THR A 25 -55.89 14.42 9.32
N LEU A 26 -54.61 14.77 9.43
CA LEU A 26 -53.67 14.88 8.31
C LEU A 26 -53.19 13.48 7.86
N LYS A 27 -54.04 12.78 7.11
CA LYS A 27 -53.81 11.38 6.67
C LYS A 27 -53.24 11.24 5.25
N TYR A 28 -53.32 12.30 4.44
CA TYR A 28 -52.90 12.26 3.04
C TYR A 28 -51.66 13.13 2.80
N TRP A 29 -50.78 12.70 1.90
CA TRP A 29 -49.65 13.48 1.40
C TRP A 29 -49.92 13.93 -0.03
N CYS A 30 -49.87 15.23 -0.29
CA CYS A 30 -49.92 15.77 -1.64
C CYS A 30 -48.54 15.68 -2.29
N GLU A 31 -48.41 14.90 -3.38
CA GLU A 31 -47.12 14.79 -4.06
C GLU A 31 -46.69 16.10 -4.73
N LEU A 32 -47.65 16.85 -5.29
CA LEU A 32 -47.34 18.11 -5.99
C LEU A 32 -46.97 19.25 -5.02
N CYS A 33 -47.67 19.34 -3.88
CA CYS A 33 -47.45 20.41 -2.90
C CYS A 33 -46.45 20.03 -1.80
N SER A 34 -46.02 18.77 -1.76
CA SER A 34 -45.12 18.24 -0.73
C SER A 34 -45.57 18.58 0.71
N LYS A 35 -46.85 18.32 1.01
CA LYS A 35 -47.44 18.60 2.33
C LYS A 35 -48.51 17.59 2.70
N GLU A 36 -48.70 17.40 4.00
CA GLU A 36 -49.78 16.63 4.58
C GLU A 36 -51.12 17.38 4.55
N MET A 37 -52.23 16.64 4.44
CA MET A 37 -53.56 17.17 4.22
C MET A 37 -54.64 16.27 4.85
N CYS A 38 -55.75 16.88 5.25
CA CYS A 38 -56.97 16.15 5.60
C CYS A 38 -57.83 15.87 4.35
N GLY A 39 -58.92 15.11 4.53
CA GLY A 39 -59.85 14.77 3.45
C GLY A 39 -60.49 16.00 2.79
N ASN A 40 -60.86 17.02 3.58
CA ASN A 40 -61.46 18.24 3.01
C ASN A 40 -60.45 19.04 2.17
N CYS A 41 -59.21 19.17 2.63
CA CYS A 41 -58.15 19.79 1.84
C CYS A 41 -57.94 19.04 0.51
N GLN A 42 -57.95 17.70 0.54
CA GLN A 42 -57.84 16.86 -0.65
C GLN A 42 -59.00 17.09 -1.63
N GLN A 43 -60.24 17.19 -1.15
CA GLN A 43 -61.42 17.36 -2.00
C GLN A 43 -61.59 18.77 -2.58
N PHE A 44 -61.29 19.82 -1.80
CA PHE A 44 -61.63 21.20 -2.18
C PHE A 44 -60.43 22.03 -2.67
N LYS A 45 -59.24 21.85 -2.08
CA LYS A 45 -58.04 22.66 -2.42
C LYS A 45 -57.06 21.91 -3.31
N HIS A 46 -57.04 20.58 -3.23
CA HIS A 46 -56.05 19.73 -3.91
C HIS A 46 -56.70 18.65 -4.78
N LYS A 47 -57.90 18.94 -5.28
CA LYS A 47 -58.77 17.99 -5.99
C LYS A 47 -58.05 17.27 -7.13
N ASP A 48 -57.29 18.01 -7.91
CA ASP A 48 -56.63 17.52 -9.12
C ASP A 48 -55.16 17.13 -8.88
N HIS A 49 -54.68 17.20 -7.64
CA HIS A 49 -53.31 16.83 -7.30
C HIS A 49 -53.24 15.34 -6.95
N LYS A 50 -52.18 14.67 -7.39
CA LYS A 50 -51.88 13.31 -6.95
C LYS A 50 -51.57 13.30 -5.44
N PHE A 51 -52.18 12.37 -4.74
CA PHE A 51 -51.99 12.17 -3.31
C PHE A 51 -51.88 10.68 -2.97
N VAL A 52 -51.27 10.39 -1.82
CA VAL A 52 -51.13 9.05 -1.25
C VAL A 52 -51.41 9.13 0.25
N LEU A 53 -51.57 7.98 0.93
CA LEU A 53 -51.62 7.98 2.39
C LEU A 53 -50.23 8.32 2.95
N VAL A 54 -50.18 9.09 4.04
CA VAL A 54 -48.92 9.43 4.72
C VAL A 54 -48.16 8.17 5.13
N THR A 55 -48.87 7.13 5.58
CA THR A 55 -48.27 5.83 5.94
C THR A 55 -47.60 5.15 4.76
N GLU A 56 -48.22 5.18 3.57
CA GLU A 56 -47.66 4.62 2.34
C GLU A 56 -46.48 5.46 1.82
N TYR A 57 -46.58 6.79 1.91
CA TYR A 57 -45.50 7.69 1.55
C TYR A 57 -44.27 7.47 2.42
N VAL A 58 -44.44 7.42 3.76
CA VAL A 58 -43.36 7.15 4.71
C VAL A 58 -42.75 5.77 4.47
N LYS A 59 -43.57 4.75 4.18
CA LYS A 59 -43.07 3.42 3.82
C LYS A 59 -42.20 3.48 2.55
N SER A 60 -42.70 4.12 1.49
CA SER A 60 -41.95 4.26 0.23
C SER A 60 -40.66 5.07 0.39
N LEU A 61 -40.68 6.13 1.21
CA LEU A 61 -39.49 6.89 1.55
C LEU A 61 -38.49 6.04 2.33
N GLY A 62 -38.95 5.23 3.28
CA GLY A 62 -38.13 4.28 4.02
C GLY A 62 -37.41 3.31 3.08
N GLU A 63 -38.14 2.66 2.19
CA GLU A 63 -37.59 1.73 1.19
C GLU A 63 -36.58 2.42 0.26
N LYS A 64 -36.88 3.62 -0.25
CA LYS A 64 -35.95 4.39 -1.10
C LYS A 64 -34.68 4.77 -0.35
N THR A 65 -34.81 5.19 0.91
CA THR A 65 -33.68 5.58 1.75
C THR A 65 -32.81 4.37 2.06
N GLU A 66 -33.41 3.24 2.42
CA GLU A 66 -32.71 1.99 2.69
C GLU A 66 -31.93 1.50 1.45
N ASN A 67 -32.58 1.47 0.28
CA ASN A 67 -31.92 1.12 -0.97
C ASN A 67 -30.77 2.08 -1.31
N GLY A 68 -30.96 3.38 -1.10
CA GLY A 68 -29.91 4.38 -1.28
C GLY A 68 -28.71 4.16 -0.35
N LEU A 69 -28.97 3.89 0.93
CA LEU A 69 -27.93 3.59 1.92
C LEU A 69 -27.18 2.30 1.58
N GLN A 70 -27.88 1.24 1.15
CA GLN A 70 -27.24 0.01 0.70
C GLN A 70 -26.33 0.27 -0.51
N GLY A 71 -26.78 1.06 -1.48
CA GLY A 71 -25.97 1.45 -2.64
C GLY A 71 -24.70 2.21 -2.24
N VAL A 72 -24.82 3.20 -1.35
CA VAL A 72 -23.67 3.94 -0.82
C VAL A 72 -22.70 3.01 -0.08
N GLN A 73 -23.22 2.11 0.77
CA GLN A 73 -22.40 1.15 1.51
C GLN A 73 -21.62 0.23 0.56
N SER A 74 -22.26 -0.29 -0.48
CA SER A 74 -21.59 -1.12 -1.50
C SER A 74 -20.49 -0.34 -2.22
N CYS A 75 -20.73 0.93 -2.60
CA CYS A 75 -19.71 1.76 -3.23
C CYS A 75 -18.52 2.04 -2.29
N VAL A 76 -18.77 2.29 -1.01
CA VAL A 76 -17.71 2.51 -0.02
C VAL A 76 -16.88 1.25 0.17
N ASN A 77 -17.53 0.09 0.33
CA ASN A 77 -16.85 -1.19 0.49
C ASN A 77 -15.96 -1.50 -0.72
N TYR A 78 -16.51 -1.39 -1.94
CA TYR A 78 -15.74 -1.61 -3.17
C TYR A 78 -14.49 -0.70 -3.27
N ARG A 79 -14.63 0.56 -2.86
CA ARG A 79 -13.49 1.50 -2.87
C ARG A 79 -12.47 1.16 -1.78
N SER A 80 -12.92 0.71 -0.61
CA SER A 80 -12.03 0.26 0.47
C SER A 80 -11.24 -0.96 0.04
N ASP A 81 -11.90 -2.00 -0.45
CA ASP A 81 -11.27 -3.25 -0.92
C ASP A 81 -10.24 -2.97 -2.01
N ARG A 82 -10.55 -2.02 -2.92
CA ARG A 82 -9.62 -1.62 -3.97
C ARG A 82 -8.38 -0.91 -3.42
N VAL A 83 -8.54 -0.04 -2.41
CA VAL A 83 -7.40 0.62 -1.76
C VAL A 83 -6.54 -0.41 -1.04
N ASP A 84 -7.15 -1.33 -0.29
CA ASP A 84 -6.43 -2.40 0.42
C ASP A 84 -5.63 -3.26 -0.57
N LYS A 85 -6.23 -3.64 -1.70
CA LYS A 85 -5.54 -4.38 -2.76
C LYS A 85 -4.36 -3.60 -3.33
N MET A 86 -4.54 -2.30 -3.61
CA MET A 86 -3.46 -1.46 -4.13
C MET A 86 -2.31 -1.34 -3.12
N LEU A 87 -2.61 -1.25 -1.82
CA LEU A 87 -1.58 -1.23 -0.77
C LEU A 87 -0.79 -2.55 -0.74
N THR A 88 -1.47 -3.69 -0.81
CA THR A 88 -0.80 -5.01 -0.89
C THR A 88 0.10 -5.11 -2.13
N GLU A 89 -0.39 -4.68 -3.31
CA GLU A 89 0.39 -4.68 -4.54
C GLU A 89 1.67 -3.81 -4.41
N ILE A 90 1.55 -2.62 -3.80
CA ILE A 90 2.70 -1.74 -3.53
C ILE A 90 3.70 -2.39 -2.57
N GLU A 91 3.23 -3.04 -1.51
CA GLU A 91 4.09 -3.72 -0.53
C GLU A 91 4.85 -4.89 -1.15
N GLU A 92 4.17 -5.70 -1.97
CA GLU A 92 4.77 -6.82 -2.70
C GLU A 92 5.81 -6.34 -3.71
N GLU A 93 5.49 -5.31 -4.50
CA GLU A 93 6.42 -4.74 -5.47
C GLU A 93 7.64 -4.10 -4.79
N SER A 94 7.44 -3.40 -3.66
CA SER A 94 8.52 -2.84 -2.87
C SER A 94 9.47 -3.94 -2.37
N LYS A 95 8.93 -5.04 -1.85
CA LYS A 95 9.72 -6.19 -1.37
C LYS A 95 10.50 -6.86 -2.50
N ASP A 96 9.87 -7.08 -3.65
CA ASP A 96 10.53 -7.64 -4.83
C ASP A 96 11.66 -6.74 -5.33
N ASN A 97 11.42 -5.43 -5.42
CA ASN A 97 12.43 -4.45 -5.80
C ASN A 97 13.61 -4.40 -4.82
N GLN A 98 13.36 -4.46 -3.51
CA GLN A 98 14.41 -4.56 -2.50
C GLN A 98 15.26 -5.83 -2.67
N SER A 99 14.62 -6.96 -2.98
CA SER A 99 15.31 -8.23 -3.24
C SER A 99 16.18 -8.14 -4.49
N LYS A 100 15.66 -7.56 -5.58
CA LYS A 100 16.41 -7.33 -6.82
C LYS A 100 17.64 -6.45 -6.59
N VAL A 101 17.49 -5.33 -5.89
CA VAL A 101 18.60 -4.42 -5.56
C VAL A 101 19.65 -5.14 -4.72
N THR A 102 19.22 -5.87 -3.68
CA THR A 102 20.13 -6.60 -2.79
C THR A 102 20.90 -7.69 -3.55
N THR A 103 20.22 -8.42 -4.42
CA THR A 103 20.82 -9.47 -5.26
C THR A 103 21.86 -8.87 -6.20
N ALA A 104 21.51 -7.79 -6.90
CA ALA A 104 22.42 -7.12 -7.82
C ALA A 104 23.69 -6.61 -7.12
N ILE A 105 23.53 -5.94 -5.96
CA ILE A 105 24.67 -5.46 -5.17
C ILE A 105 25.55 -6.62 -4.70
N THR A 106 24.94 -7.73 -4.28
CA THR A 106 25.69 -8.92 -3.82
C THR A 106 26.50 -9.53 -4.97
N SER A 107 25.90 -9.65 -6.17
CA SER A 107 26.62 -10.12 -7.36
C SER A 107 27.77 -9.19 -7.76
N ILE A 108 27.58 -7.88 -7.69
CA ILE A 108 28.66 -6.91 -7.97
C ILE A 108 29.81 -7.08 -6.98
N ARG A 109 29.52 -7.23 -5.67
CA ARG A 109 30.54 -7.48 -4.65
C ARG A 109 31.33 -8.75 -4.94
N GLN A 110 30.64 -9.85 -5.27
CA GLN A 110 31.30 -11.11 -5.63
C GLN A 110 32.26 -10.97 -6.82
N VAL A 111 31.87 -10.19 -7.85
CA VAL A 111 32.74 -9.92 -8.99
C VAL A 111 33.96 -9.10 -8.58
N ILE A 112 33.78 -8.08 -7.73
CA ILE A 112 34.88 -7.26 -7.22
C ILE A 112 35.85 -8.11 -6.40
N ASP A 113 35.35 -8.92 -5.45
CA ASP A 113 36.15 -9.76 -4.58
C ASP A 113 36.97 -10.79 -5.39
N GLU A 114 36.38 -11.37 -6.42
CA GLU A 114 37.09 -12.31 -7.31
C GLU A 114 38.16 -11.61 -8.14
N GLN A 115 37.89 -10.42 -8.67
CA GLN A 115 38.89 -9.64 -9.39
C GLN A 115 40.05 -9.20 -8.49
N GLU A 116 39.77 -8.77 -7.26
CA GLU A 116 40.79 -8.46 -6.26
C GLU A 116 41.68 -9.68 -6.00
N ARG A 117 41.07 -10.85 -5.79
CA ARG A 117 41.80 -12.10 -5.58
C ARG A 117 42.72 -12.45 -6.75
N ILE A 118 42.24 -12.33 -7.99
CA ILE A 118 43.02 -12.59 -9.21
C ILE A 118 44.21 -11.63 -9.31
N LEU A 119 43.97 -10.32 -9.09
CA LEU A 119 45.02 -9.30 -9.17
C LEU A 119 46.09 -9.50 -8.09
N LEU A 120 45.68 -9.79 -6.86
CA LEU A 120 46.62 -10.07 -5.76
C LEU A 120 47.49 -11.30 -6.04
N GLU A 121 46.90 -12.36 -6.61
CA GLU A 121 47.66 -13.55 -6.98
C GLU A 121 48.65 -13.25 -8.13
N SER A 122 48.25 -12.43 -9.10
CA SER A 122 49.15 -11.97 -10.16
C SER A 122 50.33 -11.19 -9.59
N VAL A 123 50.09 -10.26 -8.65
CA VAL A 123 51.15 -9.49 -8.00
C VAL A 123 52.13 -10.40 -7.27
N ARG A 124 51.62 -11.35 -6.47
CA ARG A 124 52.46 -12.32 -5.74
C ARG A 124 53.31 -13.17 -6.69
N LYS A 125 52.74 -13.59 -7.81
CA LYS A 125 53.46 -14.37 -8.82
C LYS A 125 54.59 -13.54 -9.44
N THR A 126 54.30 -12.31 -9.87
CA THR A 126 55.32 -11.39 -10.42
C THR A 126 56.43 -11.14 -9.41
N GLU A 127 56.09 -10.83 -8.15
CA GLU A 127 57.07 -10.61 -7.08
C GLU A 127 57.96 -11.84 -6.89
N LYS A 128 57.39 -13.04 -6.89
CA LYS A 128 58.13 -14.30 -6.75
C LYS A 128 59.08 -14.54 -7.92
N ASP A 129 58.62 -14.29 -9.14
CA ASP A 129 59.43 -14.46 -10.35
C ASP A 129 60.60 -13.47 -10.39
N GLU A 130 60.34 -12.19 -10.07
CA GLU A 130 61.39 -11.16 -9.96
C GLU A 130 62.40 -11.47 -8.86
N ARG A 131 61.92 -11.89 -7.68
CA ARG A 131 62.78 -12.32 -6.56
C ARG A 131 63.71 -13.45 -6.98
N LYS A 132 63.18 -14.44 -7.71
CA LYS A 132 63.97 -15.57 -8.20
C LYS A 132 65.06 -15.10 -9.17
N ILE A 133 64.75 -14.20 -10.09
CA ILE A 133 65.74 -13.61 -11.02
C ILE A 133 66.88 -12.94 -10.23
N VAL A 134 66.54 -12.14 -9.22
CA VAL A 134 67.53 -11.45 -8.37
C VAL A 134 68.37 -12.44 -7.56
N GLU A 135 67.77 -13.48 -6.99
CA GLU A 135 68.48 -14.53 -6.24
C GLU A 135 69.42 -15.33 -7.12
N ASP A 136 69.01 -15.66 -8.35
CA ASP A 136 69.84 -16.38 -9.32
C ASP A 136 71.01 -15.51 -9.78
N TYR A 137 70.78 -14.21 -10.04
CA TYR A 137 71.85 -13.27 -10.36
C TYR A 137 72.86 -13.12 -9.21
N LYS A 138 72.37 -13.00 -7.97
CA LYS A 138 73.23 -12.95 -6.77
C LYS A 138 74.10 -14.19 -6.65
N ARG A 139 73.55 -15.39 -6.90
CA ARG A 139 74.31 -16.64 -6.87
C ARG A 139 75.40 -16.68 -7.94
N SER A 140 75.11 -16.18 -9.15
CA SER A 140 76.11 -16.06 -10.23
C SER A 140 77.28 -15.18 -9.80
N LEU A 141 77.01 -13.98 -9.28
CA LEU A 141 78.04 -13.05 -8.82
C LEU A 141 78.90 -13.63 -7.69
N GLN A 142 78.29 -14.35 -6.75
CA GLN A 142 79.02 -15.03 -5.68
C GLN A 142 79.96 -16.12 -6.23
N GLY A 143 79.52 -16.87 -7.25
CA GLY A 143 80.34 -17.86 -7.93
C GLY A 143 81.52 -17.23 -8.66
N GLU A 144 81.30 -16.13 -9.38
CA GLU A 144 82.37 -15.35 -10.04
C GLU A 144 83.38 -14.82 -9.02
N GLN A 145 82.92 -14.24 -7.92
CA GLN A 145 83.78 -13.76 -6.83
C GLN A 145 84.63 -14.88 -6.23
N GLN A 146 84.04 -16.04 -5.96
CA GLN A 146 84.77 -17.19 -5.39
C GLN A 146 85.85 -17.70 -6.34
N ASN A 147 85.56 -17.74 -7.65
CA ASN A 147 86.52 -18.13 -8.67
C ASN A 147 87.72 -17.16 -8.71
N LEU A 148 87.45 -15.85 -8.70
CA LEU A 148 88.51 -14.82 -8.66
C LEU A 148 89.39 -14.96 -7.40
N ILE A 149 88.79 -15.20 -6.23
CA ILE A 149 89.53 -15.44 -4.98
C ILE A 149 90.44 -16.66 -5.13
N GLU A 150 89.94 -17.76 -5.69
CA GLU A 150 90.74 -18.97 -5.89
C GLU A 150 91.92 -18.74 -6.85
N GLN A 151 91.71 -17.98 -7.93
CA GLN A 151 92.78 -17.60 -8.86
C GLN A 151 93.87 -16.77 -8.18
N ILE A 152 93.48 -15.78 -7.37
CA ILE A 152 94.41 -14.93 -6.61
C ILE A 152 95.22 -15.80 -5.63
N LEU A 153 94.56 -16.70 -4.89
CA LEU A 153 95.25 -17.59 -3.94
C LEU A 153 96.27 -18.50 -4.65
N LYS A 154 95.94 -19.05 -5.82
CA LYS A 154 96.90 -19.83 -6.62
C LYS A 154 98.12 -19.02 -7.02
N PHE A 155 97.93 -17.75 -7.40
CA PHE A 155 99.05 -16.88 -7.77
C PHE A 155 99.96 -16.59 -6.57
N VAL A 156 99.38 -16.29 -5.40
CA VAL A 156 100.13 -15.96 -4.17
C VAL A 156 100.89 -17.15 -3.59
N VAL A 157 100.42 -18.40 -3.78
CA VAL A 157 101.10 -19.61 -3.26
C VAL A 157 102.28 -20.06 -4.14
N ILE A 158 102.36 -19.59 -5.39
CA ILE A 158 103.42 -19.96 -6.35
C ILE A 158 104.62 -18.99 -6.29
N THR A 159 104.44 -17.78 -5.76
CA THR A 159 105.50 -16.78 -5.48
C THR A 159 106.06 -16.93 -4.07
#